data_AF-A0A2M7Z5E8-F1
#
_entry.id   AF-A0A2M7Z5E8-F1
#
_cell.length_a   1.000
_cell.length_b   1.000
_cell.length_c   1.000
_cell.angle_alpha   90.00
_cell.angle_beta   90.00
_cell.angle_gamma   90.00
#
_symmetry.space_group_name_H-M   'P 1'
#
loop_
_entity.id
_entity.type
_entity.pdbx_description
1 polymer ?
#
loop_
_entity_poly.entity_id
_entity_poly.type
_entity_poly.pdbx_seq_one_letter_code
_entity_poly.pdbx_strand_id
1 'polypeptide(L)' 'MTGKKLLFFPGGYVDFGESAKKALVRETKEELGLKINNKQNDLSVL' A
#
# COMPACT_ATOMS: atom_id res chain seq x y z
N MET A 1 30.40 -1.62 -4.80
CA MET A 1 29.13 -0.97 -5.18
C MET A 1 28.34 -0.68 -3.92
N THR A 2 28.47 0.51 -3.34
CA THR A 2 27.65 0.92 -2.18
C THR A 2 26.34 1.51 -2.70
N GLY A 3 25.34 0.66 -2.93
CA GLY A 3 24.01 1.10 -3.34
C GLY A 3 23.39 1.99 -2.28
N LYS A 4 22.92 3.19 -2.67
CA LYS A 4 22.17 4.08 -1.77
C LYS A 4 20.95 3.34 -1.23
N LYS A 5 20.79 3.29 0.09
CA LYS A 5 19.57 2.82 0.74
C LYS A 5 18.54 3.95 0.67
N LEU A 6 17.62 3.85 -0.28
CA LEU A 6 16.48 4.74 -0.41
C LEU A 6 15.27 4.09 0.27
N LEU A 7 14.49 4.88 0.99
CA LEU A 7 13.23 4.46 1.57
C LEU A 7 12.09 4.85 0.64
N PHE A 8 11.20 3.90 0.37
CA PHE A 8 9.98 4.09 -0.39
C PHE A 8 8.81 3.48 0.38
N PHE A 9 7.61 3.89 0.03
CA PHE A 9 6.40 3.21 0.51
C PHE A 9 6.31 1.81 -0.10
N PRO A 10 5.66 0.87 0.59
CA PRO A 10 5.38 -0.43 -0.01
C PRO A 10 4.48 -0.27 -1.22
N GLY A 11 4.73 -1.03 -2.28
CA GLY A 11 3.97 -0.86 -3.51
C GLY A 11 4.53 -1.60 -4.73
N GLY A 12 3.72 -1.62 -5.78
CA GLY A 12 4.01 -2.31 -7.02
C GLY A 12 2.98 -1.96 -8.09
N TYR A 13 2.83 -2.84 -9.08
CA TYR A 13 1.88 -2.65 -10.18
C TYR A 13 0.44 -2.95 -9.73
N VAL A 14 -0.51 -2.26 -10.36
CA VAL A 14 -1.93 -2.60 -10.26
C VAL A 14 -2.25 -3.63 -11.32
N ASP A 15 -2.77 -4.79 -10.93
CA ASP A 15 -3.14 -5.83 -11.88
C ASP A 15 -4.36 -5.42 -12.72
N PHE A 16 -4.51 -6.02 -13.90
CA PHE A 16 -5.65 -5.73 -14.77
C PHE A 16 -6.98 -6.06 -14.08
N GLY A 17 -7.85 -5.07 -13.96
CA GLY A 17 -9.14 -5.19 -13.26
C GLY A 17 -9.04 -5.09 -11.73
N GLU A 18 -7.85 -4.91 -11.17
CA GLU A 18 -7.64 -4.61 -9.76
C GLU A 18 -7.86 -3.10 -9.50
N SER A 19 -8.45 -2.75 -8.36
CA SER A 19 -8.50 -1.35 -7.95
C SER A 19 -7.21 -0.95 -7.25
N ALA A 20 -6.80 0.31 -7.37
CA ALA A 20 -5.59 0.82 -6.69
C ALA A 20 -5.60 0.55 -5.17
N LYS A 21 -6.79 0.60 -4.55
CA LYS A 21 -6.97 0.27 -3.13
C LYS A 21 -6.66 -1.20 -2.82
N LYS A 22 -7.07 -2.13 -3.68
CA LYS A 22 -6.77 -3.56 -3.51
C LYS A 22 -5.27 -3.83 -3.73
N ALA A 23 -4.69 -3.23 -4.78
CA ALA A 23 -3.25 -3.33 -5.05
C ALA A 23 -2.42 -2.88 -3.85
N LEU A 24 -2.70 -1.69 -3.29
CA LEU A 24 -1.99 -1.18 -2.11
C LEU A 24 -2.07 -2.14 -0.90
N VAL A 25 -3.24 -2.71 -0.63
CA VAL A 25 -3.44 -3.66 0.48
C VAL A 25 -2.66 -4.96 0.24
N ARG A 26 -2.61 -5.44 -1.00
CA ARG A 26 -1.86 -6.63 -1.40
C ARG A 26 -0.36 -6.41 -1.26
N GLU A 27 0.18 -5.36 -1.91
CA GLU A 27 1.61 -5.03 -1.90
C GLU A 27 2.13 -4.79 -0.47
N THR A 28 1.36 -4.06 0.35
CA THR A 28 1.70 -3.83 1.77
C THR A 28 1.80 -5.15 2.56
N LYS A 29 0.93 -6.12 2.25
CA LYS A 29 0.97 -7.43 2.88
C LYS A 29 2.15 -8.27 2.36
N GLU A 30 2.48 -8.19 1.07
CA GLU A 30 3.55 -8.95 0.43
C GLU A 30 4.94 -8.48 0.90
N GLU A 31 5.16 -7.17 0.97
CA GLU A 31 6.47 -6.62 1.31
C GLU A 31 6.72 -6.47 2.81
N LEU A 32 5.67 -6.16 3.59
CA LEU A 32 5.80 -5.85 5.02
C LEU A 32 5.06 -6.82 5.94
N GLY A 33 4.24 -7.74 5.40
CA GLY A 33 3.42 -8.65 6.21
C GLY A 33 2.26 -7.97 6.95
N LEU A 34 1.99 -6.70 6.69
CA LEU A 34 0.99 -5.91 7.42
C LEU A 34 -0.40 -6.05 6.80
N LYS A 35 -1.42 -6.20 7.65
CA LYS A 35 -2.83 -6.20 7.24
C LYS A 35 -3.45 -4.83 7.47
N ILE A 36 -3.87 -4.17 6.39
CA ILE A 36 -4.56 -2.88 6.47
C ILE A 36 -6.03 -3.11 6.89
N ASN A 37 -6.46 -2.43 7.94
CA ASN A 37 -7.86 -2.38 8.35
C ASN A 37 -8.48 -1.06 7.87
N ASN A 38 -9.50 -1.14 7.01
CA ASN A 38 -10.26 0.04 6.59
C ASN A 38 -11.19 0.51 7.71
N LYS A 39 -10.66 1.27 8.66
CA LYS A 39 -11.49 2.20 9.43
C LYS A 39 -11.34 3.56 8.77
N GLN A 40 -12.13 3.79 7.73
CA GLN A 40 -12.27 5.13 7.17
C GLN A 40 -13.04 5.92 8.23
N ASN A 41 -12.36 6.75 9.03
CA ASN A 41 -13.06 7.74 9.83
C ASN A 41 -13.72 8.67 8.84
N ASP A 42 -15.05 8.69 8.83
CA ASP A 42 -15.82 9.60 8.00
C ASP A 42 -15.44 11.03 8.39
N LEU A 43 -14.70 11.71 7.51
CA LEU A 43 -14.27 13.10 7.72
C LEU A 43 -15.39 14.08 7.38
N SER A 44 -16.65 13.63 7.27
CA SER A 44 -17.84 14.45 7.07
C SER A 44 -18.17 15.39 8.25
N VAL A 45 -17.19 15.73 9.10
CA VAL A 45 -17.36 16.57 10.29
C VAL A 45 -16.32 17.70 10.40
N LEU A 46 -15.62 18.03 9.31
CA LEU A 46 -14.88 19.29 9.15
C LEU A 46 -15.51 20.12 8.03
#